data_AF-A0A2I3H6P1-F1
#
_entry.id   AF-A0A2I3H6P1-F1
#
_cell.length_a   1.000
_cell.length_b   1.000
_cell.length_c   1.000
_cell.angle_alpha   90.00
_cell.angle_beta   90.00
_cell.angle_gamma   90.00
#
_symmetry.space_group_name_H-M   'P 1'
#
loop_
_entity.id
_entity.type
_entity.pdbx_description
1 polymer ?
#
loop_
_entity_poly.entity_id
_entity_poly.type
_entity_poly.pdbx_seq_one_letter_code
_entity_poly.pdbx_strand_id
1 'polypeptide(L)'
;TLLHGKTQDTFLKGWKQKNGVNFFTPKIRSQLDINNKKSVTDSIRDEYAFLQKKYPSLANRNGTKYLARTLNRLLMHHIRDCLPELKTRINVLAAQYQSLLNSYGEPVDDKSATLLQLITKFATEYCNTIEGTAKYIETSELCGGARICYIFHETFGRTLESVDPLGGLNTIDILTAIRNATGPRPALFVPEVSFELLVKRQIKRLEEPSLRCVELVHEEMQRIIQHCSNYSTQELLRFPKLHDAIVEVVTCLLRKRLPVTNEMVHNLVAIELAYINTKHPDFADACGLINNNIEEQRRNRLARELPSAVSRDKSSKVPSALAPASQEPSPAASAEADGKLIQDSRRETKNVASGGGGVGDGVQEPTTGNWRGMLKTSKAEELLAEEKSKPIPIMPASPQKGHAVNLLDVPVPVARKLSAREQRDCEVIERLIKSYFLIVRKNIQDSVPKAVMHFLVNHVKDTLQSELVGQLYKSSLLDDLLTESEDMAQRRKEAADMLKALQGASQIIAEIRETHLW
;
A
#
# COMPACT_ATOMS: atom_id res chain seq x y z
N THR A 1 -81.83 -26.52 -32.37
CA THR A 1 -82.36 -26.07 -31.06
C THR A 1 -82.65 -24.57 -31.13
N LEU A 2 -83.94 -24.25 -31.10
CA LEU A 2 -84.61 -22.98 -31.45
C LEU A 2 -84.43 -21.85 -30.41
N LEU A 3 -83.22 -21.28 -30.28
CA LEU A 3 -82.97 -20.13 -29.38
C LEU A 3 -82.08 -19.01 -29.95
N HIS A 4 -81.80 -18.99 -31.26
CA HIS A 4 -80.76 -18.11 -31.83
C HIS A 4 -81.25 -16.82 -32.54
N GLY A 5 -82.55 -16.62 -32.71
CA GLY A 5 -83.08 -15.49 -33.49
C GLY A 5 -83.20 -14.17 -32.71
N LYS A 6 -83.66 -14.21 -31.45
CA LYS A 6 -83.90 -13.00 -30.65
C LYS A 6 -82.65 -12.46 -29.93
N THR A 7 -81.68 -13.33 -29.66
CA THR A 7 -80.39 -13.01 -29.01
C THR A 7 -79.38 -12.37 -29.97
N GLN A 8 -79.36 -12.75 -31.25
CA GLN A 8 -78.50 -12.09 -32.25
C GLN A 8 -78.94 -10.65 -32.56
N ASP A 9 -80.24 -10.40 -32.65
CA ASP A 9 -80.79 -9.06 -32.93
C ASP A 9 -80.53 -8.09 -31.77
N THR A 10 -80.57 -8.57 -30.53
CA THR A 10 -80.18 -7.80 -29.34
C THR A 10 -78.67 -7.64 -29.23
N PHE A 11 -77.85 -8.62 -29.65
CA PHE A 11 -76.39 -8.49 -29.72
C PHE A 11 -75.94 -7.45 -30.78
N LEU A 12 -76.59 -7.43 -31.94
CA LEU A 12 -76.29 -6.50 -33.03
C LEU A 12 -76.75 -5.07 -32.76
N LYS A 13 -77.84 -4.89 -31.99
CA LYS A 13 -78.42 -3.57 -31.69
C LYS A 13 -78.03 -3.00 -30.32
N GLY A 14 -77.59 -3.83 -29.36
CA GLY A 14 -77.76 -3.53 -27.94
C GLY A 14 -76.54 -3.64 -27.02
N TRP A 15 -75.38 -4.14 -27.44
CA TRP A 15 -74.18 -4.10 -26.59
C TRP A 15 -73.15 -3.10 -27.12
N LYS A 16 -73.45 -1.83 -26.90
CA LYS A 16 -72.42 -0.80 -26.77
C LYS A 16 -71.60 -1.12 -25.50
N GLN A 17 -70.28 -1.17 -25.67
CA GLN A 17 -69.28 -1.06 -24.61
C GLN A 17 -69.34 -2.09 -23.46
N LYS A 18 -68.58 -3.18 -23.58
CA LYS A 18 -67.72 -3.58 -22.44
C LYS A 18 -66.22 -3.49 -22.73
N ASN A 19 -65.78 -3.67 -23.98
CA ASN A 19 -64.34 -3.76 -24.29
C ASN A 19 -63.86 -2.82 -25.42
N GLY A 20 -64.61 -1.78 -25.79
CA GLY A 20 -64.21 -0.83 -26.84
C GLY A 20 -64.17 -1.36 -28.28
N VAL A 21 -64.43 -2.64 -28.50
CA VAL A 21 -64.45 -3.28 -29.84
C VAL A 21 -65.89 -3.42 -30.35
N ASN A 22 -66.16 -2.93 -31.56
CA ASN A 22 -67.45 -3.09 -32.26
C ASN A 22 -67.59 -4.53 -32.80
N PHE A 23 -68.77 -5.13 -32.67
CA PHE A 23 -69.06 -6.45 -33.24
C PHE A 23 -69.48 -6.36 -34.71
N PHE A 24 -68.82 -7.12 -35.59
CA PHE A 24 -69.13 -7.20 -37.02
C PHE A 24 -69.62 -8.60 -37.37
N THR A 25 -70.73 -8.69 -38.11
CA THR A 25 -71.26 -9.97 -38.60
C THR A 25 -71.21 -10.03 -40.13
N PRO A 26 -70.12 -10.56 -40.71
CA PRO A 26 -70.06 -10.81 -42.15
C PRO A 26 -70.93 -12.02 -42.52
N LYS A 27 -71.52 -12.00 -43.71
CA LYS A 27 -72.18 -13.18 -44.30
C LYS A 27 -71.19 -13.89 -45.21
N ILE A 28 -70.77 -15.09 -44.82
CA ILE A 28 -69.75 -15.87 -45.52
C ILE A 28 -70.42 -16.97 -46.37
N ARG A 29 -69.70 -17.48 -47.38
CA ARG A 29 -70.11 -18.63 -48.22
C ARG A 29 -70.44 -19.86 -47.36
N SER A 30 -71.54 -20.52 -47.65
CA SER A 30 -71.91 -21.81 -47.05
C SER A 30 -71.15 -22.98 -47.68
N GLN A 31 -71.21 -24.17 -47.07
CA GLN A 31 -70.55 -25.36 -47.62
C GLN A 31 -71.01 -25.68 -49.06
N LEU A 32 -72.27 -25.41 -49.39
CA LEU A 32 -72.80 -25.57 -50.74
C LEU A 32 -72.28 -24.51 -51.71
N ASP A 33 -72.16 -23.25 -51.27
CA ASP A 33 -71.59 -22.16 -52.08
C ASP A 33 -70.09 -22.38 -52.38
N ILE A 34 -69.37 -23.03 -51.46
CA ILE A 34 -67.97 -23.45 -51.63
C ILE A 34 -67.87 -24.56 -52.65
N ASN A 35 -68.72 -25.59 -52.54
CA ASN A 35 -68.78 -26.70 -53.51
C ASN A 35 -69.13 -26.21 -54.92
N ASN A 36 -69.97 -25.18 -55.03
CA ASN A 36 -70.37 -24.55 -56.30
C ASN A 36 -69.39 -23.46 -56.80
N LYS A 37 -68.22 -23.29 -56.16
CA LYS A 37 -67.18 -22.30 -56.52
C LYS A 37 -67.72 -20.88 -56.73
N LYS A 38 -68.67 -20.45 -55.90
CA LYS A 38 -69.24 -19.11 -55.97
C LYS A 38 -68.17 -18.02 -55.85
N SER A 39 -68.24 -17.02 -56.73
CA SER A 39 -67.29 -15.92 -56.76
C SER A 39 -67.40 -15.01 -55.52
N VAL A 40 -66.30 -14.31 -55.19
CA VAL A 40 -66.27 -13.34 -54.08
C VAL A 40 -67.20 -12.16 -54.37
N THR A 41 -67.27 -11.72 -55.63
CA THR A 41 -68.17 -10.65 -56.08
C THR A 41 -69.64 -11.01 -55.90
N ASP A 42 -70.04 -12.25 -56.21
CA ASP A 42 -71.41 -12.71 -55.99
C ASP A 42 -71.72 -12.89 -54.50
N SER A 43 -70.73 -13.33 -53.72
CA SER A 43 -70.86 -13.46 -52.26
C SER A 43 -71.06 -12.10 -51.58
N ILE A 44 -70.35 -11.06 -52.03
CA ILE A 44 -70.53 -9.67 -51.54
C ILE A 44 -71.90 -9.11 -51.94
N ARG A 45 -72.40 -9.44 -53.15
CA ARG A 45 -73.74 -9.01 -53.60
C ARG A 45 -74.83 -9.64 -52.73
N ASP A 46 -74.70 -10.92 -52.43
CA ASP A 46 -75.63 -11.66 -51.57
C ASP A 46 -75.55 -11.26 -50.09
N GLU A 47 -74.37 -10.85 -49.64
CA GLU A 47 -74.16 -10.22 -48.32
C GLU A 47 -74.90 -8.87 -48.26
N TYR A 48 -74.68 -7.99 -49.24
CA TYR A 48 -75.29 -6.68 -49.29
C TYR A 48 -76.81 -6.76 -49.37
N ALA A 49 -77.35 -7.60 -50.26
CA ALA A 49 -78.78 -7.80 -50.42
C ALA A 49 -79.43 -8.36 -49.14
N PHE A 50 -78.75 -9.30 -48.46
CA PHE A 50 -79.22 -9.84 -47.18
C PHE A 50 -79.22 -8.80 -46.07
N LEU A 51 -78.15 -8.02 -45.95
CA LEU A 51 -78.03 -6.98 -44.92
C LEU A 51 -79.05 -5.86 -45.14
N GLN A 52 -79.28 -5.43 -46.38
CA GLN A 52 -80.31 -4.44 -46.72
C GLN A 52 -81.72 -4.92 -46.41
N LYS A 53 -82.03 -6.19 -46.70
CA LYS A 53 -83.37 -6.76 -46.47
C LYS A 53 -83.66 -7.02 -44.99
N LYS A 54 -82.66 -7.50 -44.22
CA LYS A 54 -82.85 -7.95 -42.84
C LYS A 54 -82.52 -6.87 -41.79
N TYR A 55 -81.56 -5.98 -42.09
CA TYR A 55 -81.12 -4.91 -41.18
C TYR A 55 -80.80 -3.61 -41.94
N PRO A 56 -81.81 -2.90 -42.50
CA PRO A 56 -81.59 -1.74 -43.37
C PRO A 56 -80.75 -0.62 -42.70
N SER A 57 -80.98 -0.36 -41.41
CA SER A 57 -80.26 0.68 -40.65
C SER A 57 -78.81 0.32 -40.31
N LEU A 58 -78.45 -0.97 -40.35
CA LEU A 58 -77.10 -1.47 -40.04
C LEU A 58 -76.35 -1.96 -41.29
N ALA A 59 -77.01 -2.03 -42.45
CA ALA A 59 -76.43 -2.54 -43.69
C ALA A 59 -75.17 -1.77 -44.13
N ASN A 60 -75.09 -0.47 -43.83
CA ASN A 60 -73.93 0.36 -44.13
C ASN A 60 -72.79 0.26 -43.09
N ARG A 61 -73.04 -0.37 -41.93
CA ARG A 61 -72.07 -0.57 -40.83
C ARG A 61 -71.69 -2.03 -40.60
N ASN A 62 -72.26 -2.94 -41.40
CA ASN A 62 -72.00 -4.37 -41.37
C ASN A 62 -71.50 -4.84 -42.74
N GLY A 63 -70.93 -6.05 -42.78
CA GLY A 63 -70.44 -6.68 -43.99
C GLY A 63 -68.94 -6.57 -44.21
N THR A 64 -68.44 -7.39 -45.12
CA THR A 64 -67.01 -7.66 -45.30
C THR A 64 -66.23 -6.41 -45.74
N LYS A 65 -66.82 -5.56 -46.59
CA LYS A 65 -66.21 -4.29 -47.03
C LYS A 65 -66.07 -3.28 -45.90
N TYR A 66 -67.08 -3.19 -45.02
CA TYR A 66 -67.04 -2.29 -43.88
C TYR A 66 -66.01 -2.78 -42.85
N LEU A 67 -66.00 -4.09 -42.57
CA LEU A 67 -65.00 -4.73 -41.72
C LEU A 67 -63.57 -4.47 -42.20
N ALA A 68 -63.27 -4.65 -43.49
CA ALA A 68 -61.94 -4.37 -44.05
C ALA A 68 -61.52 -2.91 -43.86
N ARG A 69 -62.44 -1.96 -44.10
CA ARG A 69 -62.19 -0.52 -43.86
C ARG A 69 -61.97 -0.23 -42.37
N THR A 70 -62.74 -0.86 -41.49
CA THR A 70 -62.59 -0.68 -40.04
C THR A 70 -61.31 -1.30 -39.51
N LEU A 71 -60.92 -2.49 -39.97
CA LEU A 71 -59.64 -3.11 -39.62
C LEU A 71 -58.46 -2.27 -40.08
N ASN A 72 -58.49 -1.77 -41.33
CA ASN A 72 -57.46 -0.85 -41.82
C ASN A 72 -57.39 0.42 -40.97
N ARG A 73 -58.54 1.00 -40.61
CA ARG A 73 -58.58 2.18 -39.72
C ARG A 73 -58.04 1.88 -38.32
N LEU A 74 -58.38 0.74 -37.73
CA LEU A 74 -57.91 0.34 -36.41
C LEU A 74 -56.39 0.05 -36.41
N LEU A 75 -55.88 -0.64 -37.44
CA LEU A 75 -54.45 -0.89 -37.62
C LEU A 75 -53.69 0.43 -37.79
N MET A 76 -54.19 1.34 -38.63
CA MET A 76 -53.56 2.66 -38.82
C MET A 76 -53.57 3.50 -37.55
N HIS A 77 -54.67 3.48 -36.78
CA HIS A 77 -54.74 4.15 -35.48
C HIS A 77 -53.76 3.55 -34.48
N HIS A 78 -53.69 2.22 -34.39
CA HIS A 78 -52.77 1.54 -33.49
C HIS A 78 -51.30 1.82 -33.85
N ILE A 79 -50.95 1.76 -35.15
CA ILE A 79 -49.62 2.15 -35.64
C ILE A 79 -49.33 3.60 -35.22
N ARG A 80 -50.26 4.53 -35.44
CA ARG A 80 -50.09 5.95 -35.06
C ARG A 80 -49.89 6.16 -33.57
N ASP A 81 -50.58 5.41 -32.72
CA ASP A 81 -50.45 5.54 -31.26
C ASP A 81 -49.09 4.99 -30.77
N CYS A 82 -48.57 3.94 -31.39
CA CYS A 82 -47.30 3.32 -31.02
C CYS A 82 -46.07 4.01 -31.66
N LEU A 83 -46.23 4.74 -32.76
CA LEU A 83 -45.13 5.41 -33.48
C LEU A 83 -44.34 6.43 -32.61
N PRO A 84 -44.96 7.29 -31.79
CA PRO A 84 -44.25 8.21 -30.90
C PRO A 84 -43.33 7.48 -29.93
N GLU A 85 -43.80 6.39 -29.31
CA GLU A 85 -43.02 5.57 -28.38
C GLU A 85 -41.88 4.84 -29.08
N LEU A 86 -42.13 4.32 -30.29
CA LEU A 86 -41.07 3.72 -31.10
C LEU A 86 -39.98 4.75 -31.45
N LYS A 87 -40.38 5.97 -31.82
CA LYS A 87 -39.45 7.07 -32.14
C LYS A 87 -38.59 7.47 -30.94
N THR A 88 -39.20 7.64 -29.76
CA THR A 88 -38.43 7.96 -28.54
C THR A 88 -37.44 6.86 -28.22
N ARG A 89 -37.86 5.58 -28.33
CA ARG A 89 -36.96 4.43 -28.11
C ARG A 89 -35.80 4.39 -29.11
N ILE A 90 -36.05 4.64 -30.40
CA ILE A 90 -35.00 4.70 -31.43
C ILE A 90 -34.02 5.84 -31.14
N ASN A 91 -34.50 7.02 -30.75
CA ASN A 91 -33.63 8.15 -30.41
C ASN A 91 -32.75 7.85 -29.19
N VAL A 92 -33.31 7.21 -28.16
CA VAL A 92 -32.54 6.78 -26.97
C VAL A 92 -31.48 5.76 -27.35
N LEU A 93 -31.84 4.73 -28.13
CA LEU A 93 -30.87 3.73 -28.60
C LEU A 93 -29.80 4.35 -29.49
N ALA A 94 -30.16 5.26 -30.39
CA ALA A 94 -29.20 5.95 -31.26
C ALA A 94 -28.22 6.79 -30.43
N ALA A 95 -28.69 7.51 -29.42
CA ALA A 95 -27.82 8.25 -28.51
C ALA A 95 -26.88 7.33 -27.70
N GLN A 96 -27.38 6.17 -27.25
CA GLN A 96 -26.57 5.16 -26.55
C GLN A 96 -25.49 4.57 -27.47
N TYR A 97 -25.84 4.16 -28.69
CA TYR A 97 -24.87 3.64 -29.64
C TYR A 97 -23.88 4.72 -30.10
N GLN A 98 -24.30 5.97 -30.25
CA GLN A 98 -23.39 7.08 -30.52
C GLN A 98 -22.39 7.28 -29.37
N SER A 99 -22.85 7.24 -28.11
CA SER A 99 -21.97 7.31 -26.94
C SER A 99 -21.00 6.13 -26.88
N LEU A 100 -21.46 4.93 -27.24
CA LEU A 100 -20.62 3.74 -27.29
C LEU A 100 -19.56 3.86 -28.40
N LEU A 101 -19.94 4.33 -29.58
CA LEU A 101 -19.02 4.57 -30.68
C LEU A 101 -17.95 5.61 -30.31
N ASN A 102 -18.36 6.67 -29.60
CA ASN A 102 -17.43 7.66 -29.04
C ASN A 102 -16.45 7.03 -28.03
N SER A 103 -16.89 6.04 -27.22
CA SER A 103 -16.01 5.32 -26.30
C SER A 103 -14.98 4.40 -26.98
N TYR A 104 -15.31 3.89 -28.17
CA TYR A 104 -14.37 3.10 -28.99
C TYR A 104 -13.43 3.99 -29.83
N GLY A 105 -13.73 5.27 -29.94
CA GLY A 105 -12.94 6.27 -30.64
C GLY A 105 -13.20 6.35 -32.14
N GLU A 106 -12.64 7.40 -32.75
CA GLU A 106 -12.76 7.69 -34.17
C GLU A 106 -11.75 6.88 -35.00
N PRO A 107 -12.04 6.58 -36.29
CA PRO A 107 -11.03 6.03 -37.19
C PRO A 107 -9.76 6.91 -37.17
N VAL A 108 -8.59 6.27 -37.09
CA VAL A 108 -7.32 7.00 -37.07
C VAL A 108 -6.97 7.40 -38.49
N ASP A 109 -7.31 8.64 -38.86
CA ASP A 109 -6.91 9.23 -40.14
C ASP A 109 -5.42 9.62 -40.10
N ASP A 110 -5.00 10.33 -39.05
CA ASP A 110 -3.62 10.78 -38.84
C ASP A 110 -2.87 9.91 -37.80
N LYS A 111 -2.34 8.77 -38.26
CA LYS A 111 -1.58 7.81 -37.43
C LYS A 111 -0.47 8.45 -36.60
N SER A 112 0.31 9.36 -37.20
CA SER A 112 1.40 10.04 -36.51
C SER A 112 0.92 10.95 -35.38
N ALA A 113 -0.15 11.71 -35.59
CA ALA A 113 -0.70 12.62 -34.60
C ALA A 113 -1.35 11.85 -33.44
N THR A 114 -2.13 10.81 -33.76
CA THR A 114 -2.76 9.95 -32.75
C THR A 114 -1.72 9.24 -31.89
N LEU A 115 -0.64 8.71 -32.47
CA LEU A 115 0.43 8.09 -31.70
C LEU A 115 1.06 9.07 -30.70
N LEU A 116 1.41 10.28 -31.15
CA LEU A 116 1.99 11.30 -30.28
C LEU A 116 1.03 11.72 -29.17
N GLN A 117 -0.27 11.84 -29.48
CA GLN A 117 -1.29 12.17 -28.50
C GLN A 117 -1.41 11.07 -27.44
N LEU A 118 -1.42 9.79 -27.84
CA LEU A 118 -1.48 8.65 -26.92
C LEU A 118 -0.23 8.56 -26.04
N ILE A 119 0.96 8.72 -26.61
CA ILE A 119 2.22 8.74 -25.84
C ILE A 119 2.22 9.90 -24.84
N THR A 120 1.81 11.10 -25.28
CA THR A 120 1.78 12.29 -24.42
C THR A 120 0.76 12.14 -23.29
N LYS A 121 -0.44 11.61 -23.59
CA LYS A 121 -1.45 11.30 -22.57
C LYS A 121 -0.91 10.29 -21.55
N PHE A 122 -0.32 9.19 -22.01
CA PHE A 122 0.25 8.17 -21.13
C PHE A 122 1.37 8.74 -20.25
N ALA A 123 2.33 9.47 -20.83
CA ALA A 123 3.43 10.05 -20.07
C ALA A 123 2.94 11.07 -19.04
N THR A 124 1.94 11.89 -19.39
CA THR A 124 1.33 12.86 -18.48
C THR A 124 0.63 12.15 -17.32
N GLU A 125 -0.20 11.14 -17.59
CA GLU A 125 -0.89 10.40 -16.53
C GLU A 125 0.09 9.61 -15.64
N TYR A 126 1.13 9.01 -16.21
CA TYR A 126 2.19 8.35 -15.43
C TYR A 126 2.88 9.32 -14.48
N CYS A 127 3.26 10.50 -14.95
CA CYS A 127 3.85 11.55 -14.13
C CYS A 127 2.87 12.04 -13.04
N ASN A 128 1.60 12.24 -13.38
CA ASN A 128 0.58 12.67 -12.44
C ASN A 128 0.31 11.62 -11.34
N THR A 129 0.37 10.33 -11.66
CA THR A 129 0.23 9.25 -10.67
C THR A 129 1.41 9.22 -9.69
N ILE A 130 2.62 9.55 -10.15
CA ILE A 130 3.80 9.70 -9.27
C ILE A 130 3.66 10.92 -8.37
N GLU A 131 3.12 12.03 -8.88
CA GLU A 131 2.92 13.25 -8.09
C GLU A 131 1.70 13.18 -7.16
N GLY A 132 0.78 12.24 -7.40
CA GLY A 132 -0.51 12.16 -6.69
C GLY A 132 -1.55 13.17 -7.19
N THR A 133 -1.38 13.69 -8.41
CA THR A 133 -2.28 14.66 -9.08
C THR A 133 -3.13 14.02 -10.17
N ALA A 134 -3.11 12.68 -10.28
CA ALA A 134 -3.89 11.92 -11.26
C ALA A 134 -5.40 12.15 -11.10
N LYS A 135 -6.14 12.11 -12.21
CA LYS A 135 -7.60 12.29 -12.22
C LYS A 135 -8.35 11.12 -11.58
N TYR A 136 -7.79 9.92 -11.69
CA TYR A 136 -8.34 8.69 -11.16
C TYR A 136 -7.46 8.22 -10.01
N ILE A 137 -7.79 8.67 -8.80
CA ILE A 137 -7.12 8.21 -7.58
C ILE A 137 -7.91 7.02 -7.03
N GLU A 138 -7.31 5.83 -7.10
CA GLU A 138 -7.89 4.63 -6.49
C GLU A 138 -7.86 4.75 -4.96
N THR A 139 -9.02 4.59 -4.32
CA THR A 139 -9.17 4.71 -2.85
C THR A 139 -8.98 3.39 -2.12
N SER A 140 -8.77 2.29 -2.85
CA SER A 140 -8.68 0.94 -2.27
C SER A 140 -7.28 0.63 -1.73
N GLU A 141 -6.22 1.04 -2.43
CA GLU A 141 -4.84 0.73 -2.07
C GLU A 141 -3.95 1.98 -2.23
N LEU A 142 -2.94 2.08 -1.37
CA LEU A 142 -1.93 3.12 -1.48
C LEU A 142 -0.99 2.81 -2.65
N CYS A 143 -1.06 3.61 -3.71
CA CYS A 143 -0.24 3.49 -4.91
C CYS A 143 0.47 4.81 -5.27
N GLY A 144 1.40 4.75 -6.21
CA GLY A 144 2.01 5.93 -6.79
C GLY A 144 2.95 6.67 -5.84
N GLY A 145 2.90 8.00 -5.86
CA GLY A 145 3.75 8.85 -5.02
C GLY A 145 3.62 8.61 -3.52
N ALA A 146 2.38 8.42 -3.05
CA ALA A 146 2.12 8.21 -1.63
C ALA A 146 2.69 6.87 -1.14
N ARG A 147 2.67 5.84 -2.00
CA ARG A 147 3.29 4.54 -1.71
C ARG A 147 4.81 4.62 -1.66
N ILE A 148 5.43 5.38 -2.58
CA ILE A 148 6.87 5.65 -2.55
C ILE A 148 7.26 6.36 -1.23
N CYS A 149 6.48 7.35 -0.80
CA CYS A 149 6.70 8.03 0.48
C CYS A 149 6.61 7.07 1.68
N TYR A 150 5.64 6.16 1.66
CA TYR A 150 5.52 5.09 2.67
C TYR A 150 6.73 4.16 2.68
N ILE A 151 7.26 3.79 1.51
CA ILE A 151 8.48 2.97 1.42
C ILE A 151 9.66 3.69 2.08
N PHE A 152 9.85 4.99 1.81
CA PHE A 152 10.97 5.74 2.39
C PHE A 152 10.88 5.90 3.91
N HIS A 153 9.71 6.21 4.46
CA HIS A 153 9.58 6.54 5.87
C HIS A 153 9.19 5.32 6.73
N GLU A 154 8.11 4.64 6.36
CA GLU A 154 7.53 3.57 7.19
C GLU A 154 8.22 2.23 6.96
N THR A 155 8.71 1.94 5.76
CA THR A 155 9.40 0.67 5.49
C THR A 155 10.90 0.81 5.74
N PHE A 156 11.57 1.69 5.00
CA PHE A 156 13.01 1.87 5.07
C PHE A 156 13.44 2.49 6.40
N GLY A 157 12.77 3.57 6.85
CA GLY A 157 13.05 4.20 8.14
C GLY A 157 12.96 3.21 9.31
N ARG A 158 11.85 2.46 9.42
CA ARG A 158 11.69 1.42 10.47
C ARG A 158 12.71 0.30 10.34
N THR A 159 13.03 -0.12 9.11
CA THR A 159 14.04 -1.17 8.88
C THR A 159 15.41 -0.70 9.39
N LEU A 160 15.83 0.52 9.07
CA LEU A 160 17.08 1.08 9.60
C LEU A 160 17.04 1.23 11.12
N GLU A 161 15.92 1.68 11.69
CA GLU A 161 15.76 1.79 13.14
C GLU A 161 15.92 0.46 13.87
N SER A 162 15.49 -0.64 13.26
CA SER A 162 15.65 -2.01 13.76
C SER A 162 17.09 -2.56 13.67
N VAL A 163 17.97 -1.91 12.90
CA VAL A 163 19.39 -2.30 12.86
C VAL A 163 20.07 -1.85 14.14
N ASP A 164 20.38 -2.84 14.98
CA ASP A 164 21.04 -2.60 16.26
C ASP A 164 22.45 -2.01 16.07
N PRO A 165 22.77 -0.89 16.74
CA PRO A 165 24.09 -0.22 16.66
C PRO A 165 25.23 -1.07 17.23
N LEU A 166 24.91 -1.98 18.16
CA LEU A 166 25.84 -2.91 18.79
C LEU A 166 25.57 -4.36 18.36
N GLY A 167 24.74 -4.56 17.32
CA GLY A 167 24.37 -5.88 16.84
C GLY A 167 25.60 -6.69 16.43
N GLY A 168 25.76 -7.88 17.03
CA GLY A 168 26.89 -8.77 16.77
C GLY A 168 28.24 -8.29 17.32
N LEU A 169 28.26 -7.29 18.21
CA LEU A 169 29.47 -6.90 18.96
C LEU A 169 29.32 -7.33 20.41
N ASN A 170 30.05 -8.37 20.80
CA ASN A 170 30.19 -8.72 22.21
C ASN A 170 31.33 -7.92 22.84
N THR A 171 31.26 -7.68 24.15
CA THR A 171 32.35 -7.04 24.91
C THR A 171 33.70 -7.77 24.73
N ILE A 172 33.66 -9.09 24.52
CA ILE A 172 34.86 -9.90 24.22
C ILE A 172 35.42 -9.61 22.82
N ASP A 173 34.57 -9.39 21.82
CA ASP A 173 34.98 -9.04 20.45
C ASP A 173 35.61 -7.66 20.42
N ILE A 174 35.02 -6.71 21.16
CA ILE A 174 35.55 -5.36 21.34
C ILE A 174 36.91 -5.42 22.02
N LEU A 175 37.04 -6.17 23.12
CA LEU A 175 38.32 -6.35 23.79
C LEU A 175 39.38 -6.97 22.87
N THR A 176 38.98 -7.95 22.07
CA THR A 176 39.86 -8.59 21.10
C THR A 176 40.30 -7.59 20.04
N ALA A 177 39.40 -6.74 19.54
CA ALA A 177 39.73 -5.66 18.63
C ALA A 177 40.69 -4.63 19.25
N ILE A 178 40.50 -4.24 20.52
CA ILE A 178 41.42 -3.35 21.24
C ILE A 178 42.82 -3.97 21.34
N ARG A 179 42.90 -5.24 21.75
CA ARG A 179 44.18 -5.96 21.88
C ARG A 179 44.88 -6.12 20.54
N ASN A 180 44.14 -6.47 19.48
CA ASN A 180 44.68 -6.60 18.13
C ASN A 180 45.15 -5.26 17.55
N ALA A 181 44.40 -4.17 17.79
CA ALA A 181 44.79 -2.81 17.37
C ALA A 181 46.00 -2.27 18.15
N THR A 182 46.14 -2.68 19.41
CA THR A 182 47.31 -2.37 20.26
C THR A 182 48.57 -3.08 19.76
N GLY A 183 48.41 -4.32 19.25
CA GLY A 183 49.50 -5.10 18.70
C GLY A 183 50.48 -5.61 19.77
N PRO A 184 51.79 -5.70 19.47
CA PRO A 184 52.76 -6.38 20.33
C PRO A 184 53.20 -5.57 21.56
N ARG A 185 52.83 -4.29 21.67
CA ARG A 185 53.28 -3.40 22.74
C ARG A 185 52.15 -3.12 23.74
N PRO A 186 52.43 -2.96 25.04
CA PRO A 186 51.40 -2.56 26.00
C PRO A 186 50.93 -1.12 25.72
N ALA A 187 49.61 -0.91 25.68
CA ALA A 187 49.01 0.41 25.44
C ALA A 187 48.73 1.18 26.74
N LEU A 188 49.00 2.48 26.72
CA LEU A 188 48.62 3.42 27.77
C LEU A 188 47.19 3.95 27.60
N PHE A 189 46.71 3.99 26.36
CA PHE A 189 45.38 4.48 25.99
C PHE A 189 44.72 3.51 25.01
N VAL A 190 43.40 3.55 24.93
CA VAL A 190 42.63 2.72 23.99
C VAL A 190 42.92 3.20 22.56
N PRO A 191 43.36 2.33 21.63
CA PRO A 191 43.65 2.75 20.26
C PRO A 191 42.39 3.16 19.50
N GLU A 192 42.40 4.34 18.87
CA GLU A 192 41.29 4.84 18.04
C GLU A 192 40.93 3.89 16.88
N VAL A 193 41.93 3.20 16.33
CA VAL A 193 41.79 2.20 15.26
C VAL A 193 40.80 1.09 15.63
N SER A 194 40.71 0.71 16.91
CA SER A 194 39.76 -0.32 17.36
C SER A 194 38.30 0.15 17.23
N PHE A 195 38.03 1.42 17.56
CA PHE A 195 36.72 2.04 17.32
C PHE A 195 36.42 2.15 15.82
N GLU A 196 37.37 2.62 15.02
CA GLU A 196 37.16 2.81 13.58
C GLU A 196 36.82 1.51 12.86
N LEU A 197 37.54 0.42 13.16
CA LEU A 197 37.30 -0.87 12.53
C LEU A 197 35.91 -1.41 12.88
N LEU A 198 35.51 -1.29 14.14
CA LEU A 198 34.22 -1.79 14.62
C LEU A 198 33.06 -0.96 14.08
N VAL A 199 33.18 0.37 14.03
CA VAL A 199 32.10 1.21 13.50
C VAL A 199 31.94 1.02 11.99
N LYS A 200 33.03 0.86 11.23
CA LYS A 200 32.96 0.53 9.79
C LYS A 200 32.25 -0.80 9.55
N ARG A 201 32.50 -1.81 10.38
CA ARG A 201 31.78 -3.09 10.31
C ARG A 201 30.28 -2.92 10.52
N GLN A 202 29.88 -2.03 11.44
CA GLN A 202 28.46 -1.74 11.68
C GLN A 202 27.83 -0.94 10.54
N ILE A 203 28.50 0.11 10.05
CA ILE A 203 28.00 0.94 8.93
C ILE A 203 27.76 0.10 7.68
N LYS A 204 28.64 -0.86 7.38
CA LYS A 204 28.47 -1.76 6.22
C LYS A 204 27.15 -2.55 6.24
N ARG A 205 26.57 -2.81 7.42
CA ARG A 205 25.26 -3.50 7.54
C ARG A 205 24.09 -2.64 7.06
N LEU A 206 24.28 -1.33 6.88
CA LEU A 206 23.24 -0.42 6.38
C LEU A 206 23.11 -0.47 4.85
N GLU A 207 24.04 -1.13 4.15
CA GLU A 207 24.04 -1.24 2.70
C GLU A 207 22.88 -2.10 2.17
N GLU A 208 22.70 -3.30 2.72
CA GLU A 208 21.65 -4.24 2.33
C GLU A 208 20.23 -3.65 2.43
N PRO A 209 19.79 -3.06 3.56
CA PRO A 209 18.46 -2.44 3.64
C PRO A 209 18.32 -1.22 2.72
N SER A 210 19.42 -0.52 2.42
CA SER A 210 19.42 0.60 1.48
C SER A 210 19.20 0.14 0.04
N LEU A 211 19.86 -0.94 -0.39
CA LEU A 211 19.64 -1.54 -1.71
C LEU A 211 18.22 -2.12 -1.82
N ARG A 212 17.71 -2.77 -0.75
CA ARG A 212 16.33 -3.26 -0.74
C ARG A 212 15.30 -2.15 -0.89
N CYS A 213 15.56 -0.96 -0.33
CA CYS A 213 14.72 0.22 -0.54
C CYS A 213 14.63 0.62 -2.02
N VAL A 214 15.75 0.61 -2.75
CA VAL A 214 15.77 0.89 -4.19
C VAL A 214 14.91 -0.11 -4.97
N GLU A 215 15.04 -1.41 -4.65
CA GLU A 215 14.25 -2.47 -5.29
C GLU A 215 12.75 -2.29 -5.05
N LEU A 216 12.33 -1.98 -3.82
CA LEU A 216 10.93 -1.75 -3.49
C LEU A 216 10.34 -0.55 -4.25
N VAL A 217 11.11 0.53 -4.42
CA VAL A 217 10.68 1.69 -5.22
C VAL A 217 10.62 1.34 -6.71
N HIS A 218 11.58 0.55 -7.21
CA HIS A 218 11.53 0.05 -8.59
C HIS A 218 10.29 -0.81 -8.85
N GLU A 219 9.95 -1.72 -7.93
CA GLU A 219 8.71 -2.51 -8.01
C GLU A 219 7.46 -1.62 -8.03
N GLU A 220 7.42 -0.56 -7.20
CA GLU A 220 6.31 0.39 -7.20
C GLU A 220 6.22 1.18 -8.51
N MET A 221 7.35 1.63 -9.05
CA MET A 221 7.38 2.29 -10.37
C MET A 221 6.81 1.39 -11.47
N GLN A 222 7.07 0.08 -11.42
CA GLN A 222 6.49 -0.88 -12.34
C GLN A 222 4.98 -1.08 -12.13
N ARG A 223 4.49 -1.08 -10.88
CA ARG A 223 3.04 -1.15 -10.60
C ARG A 223 2.30 0.06 -11.19
N ILE A 224 2.89 1.26 -11.14
CA ILE A 224 2.29 2.47 -11.71
C ILE A 224 2.02 2.30 -13.21
N ILE A 225 2.92 1.63 -13.95
CA ILE A 225 2.71 1.34 -15.37
C ILE A 225 1.41 0.55 -15.57
N GLN A 226 1.19 -0.49 -14.78
CA GLN A 226 0.00 -1.34 -14.88
C GLN A 226 -1.27 -0.55 -14.54
N HIS A 227 -1.21 0.32 -13.53
CA HIS A 227 -2.32 1.18 -13.16
C HIS A 227 -2.68 2.18 -14.28
N CYS A 228 -1.69 2.87 -14.86
CA CYS A 228 -1.90 3.81 -15.96
C CYS A 228 -2.40 3.13 -17.24
N SER A 229 -1.93 1.90 -17.52
CA SER A 229 -2.37 1.08 -18.65
C SER A 229 -3.83 0.67 -18.53
N ASN A 230 -4.24 0.17 -17.37
CA ASN A 230 -5.53 -0.50 -17.21
C ASN A 230 -6.69 0.48 -16.98
N TYR A 231 -6.44 1.58 -16.27
CA TYR A 231 -7.51 2.45 -15.79
C TYR A 231 -7.54 3.82 -16.48
N SER A 232 -6.37 4.46 -16.61
CA SER A 232 -6.30 5.84 -17.11
C SER A 232 -6.33 5.95 -18.63
N THR A 233 -5.94 4.88 -19.35
CA THR A 233 -5.76 4.94 -20.81
C THR A 233 -6.53 3.84 -21.54
N GLN A 234 -7.85 3.79 -21.37
CA GLN A 234 -8.69 2.84 -22.11
C GLN A 234 -8.54 2.96 -23.65
N GLU A 235 -8.16 4.15 -24.14
CA GLU A 235 -7.80 4.38 -25.54
C GLU A 235 -6.60 3.52 -26.01
N LEU A 236 -5.66 3.16 -25.11
CA LEU A 236 -4.53 2.28 -25.43
C LEU A 236 -4.98 0.82 -25.62
N LEU A 237 -6.07 0.38 -24.98
CA LEU A 237 -6.59 -0.99 -25.16
C LEU A 237 -7.10 -1.23 -26.59
N ARG A 238 -7.44 -0.16 -27.32
CA ARG A 238 -7.73 -0.25 -28.76
C ARG A 238 -6.52 -0.72 -29.56
N PHE A 239 -5.30 -0.42 -29.11
CA PHE A 239 -4.04 -0.74 -29.79
C PHE A 239 -3.14 -1.62 -28.90
N PRO A 240 -3.43 -2.94 -28.78
CA PRO A 240 -2.70 -3.84 -27.88
C PRO A 240 -1.18 -3.86 -28.13
N LYS A 241 -0.76 -3.83 -29.40
CA LYS A 241 0.66 -3.80 -29.77
C LYS A 241 1.35 -2.52 -29.29
N LEU A 242 0.70 -1.36 -29.41
CA LEU A 242 1.20 -0.10 -28.89
C LEU A 242 1.28 -0.13 -27.36
N HIS A 243 0.25 -0.64 -26.70
CA HIS A 243 0.22 -0.81 -25.26
C HIS A 243 1.44 -1.62 -24.78
N ASP A 244 1.66 -2.81 -25.34
CA ASP A 244 2.76 -3.69 -24.95
C ASP A 244 4.12 -3.04 -25.23
N ALA A 245 4.25 -2.34 -26.36
CA ALA A 245 5.46 -1.62 -26.71
C ALA A 245 5.77 -0.46 -25.73
N ILE A 246 4.74 0.30 -25.30
CA ILE A 246 4.91 1.35 -24.27
C ILE A 246 5.39 0.71 -22.97
N VAL A 247 4.69 -0.32 -22.48
CA VAL A 247 5.03 -1.02 -21.23
C VAL A 247 6.47 -1.54 -21.28
N GLU A 248 6.89 -2.14 -22.40
CA GLU A 248 8.25 -2.66 -22.56
C GLU A 248 9.29 -1.54 -22.54
N VAL A 249 9.05 -0.41 -23.23
CA VAL A 249 9.98 0.74 -23.25
C VAL A 249 10.14 1.33 -21.86
N VAL A 250 9.04 1.56 -21.12
CA VAL A 250 9.12 2.10 -19.75
C VAL A 250 9.82 1.10 -18.82
N THR A 251 9.50 -0.18 -18.92
CA THR A 251 10.15 -1.23 -18.12
C THR A 251 11.64 -1.34 -18.43
N CYS A 252 12.03 -1.18 -19.69
CA CYS A 252 13.43 -1.11 -20.11
C CYS A 252 14.13 0.13 -19.54
N LEU A 253 13.49 1.29 -19.57
CA LEU A 253 14.01 2.52 -18.97
C LEU A 253 14.25 2.36 -17.46
N LEU A 254 13.29 1.80 -16.71
CA LEU A 254 13.44 1.51 -15.28
C LEU A 254 14.61 0.55 -15.01
N ARG A 255 14.70 -0.56 -15.79
CA ARG A 255 15.79 -1.53 -15.68
C ARG A 255 17.16 -0.92 -15.95
N LYS A 256 17.27 0.02 -16.89
CA LYS A 256 18.54 0.74 -17.18
C LYS A 256 18.96 1.66 -16.02
N ARG A 257 18.01 2.22 -15.28
CA ARG A 257 18.28 3.19 -14.20
C ARG A 257 18.48 2.55 -12.83
N LEU A 258 17.96 1.33 -12.62
CA LEU A 258 18.17 0.56 -11.41
C LEU A 258 19.66 0.38 -11.03
N PRO A 259 20.56 -0.14 -11.89
CA PRO A 259 21.97 -0.33 -11.52
C PRO A 259 22.70 0.97 -11.22
N VAL A 260 22.37 2.07 -11.93
CA VAL A 260 22.95 3.40 -11.68
C VAL A 260 22.59 3.90 -10.28
N THR A 261 21.36 3.65 -9.85
CA THR A 261 20.88 4.05 -8.53
C THR A 261 21.50 3.15 -7.44
N ASN A 262 21.62 1.84 -7.68
CA ASN A 262 22.30 0.91 -6.78
C ASN A 262 23.77 1.29 -6.58
N GLU A 263 24.49 1.64 -7.65
CA GLU A 263 25.88 2.09 -7.56
C GLU A 263 26.00 3.37 -6.73
N MET A 264 25.10 4.34 -6.93
CA MET A 264 25.09 5.56 -6.12
C MET A 264 24.82 5.26 -4.64
N VAL A 265 23.86 4.39 -4.32
CA VAL A 265 23.56 3.99 -2.93
C VAL A 265 24.74 3.25 -2.30
N HIS A 266 25.40 2.36 -3.05
CA HIS A 266 26.64 1.72 -2.63
C HIS A 266 27.72 2.77 -2.32
N ASN A 267 27.90 3.75 -3.21
CA ASN A 267 28.87 4.83 -3.03
C ASN A 267 28.56 5.70 -1.80
N LEU A 268 27.28 5.98 -1.50
CA LEU A 268 26.89 6.72 -0.29
C LEU A 268 27.36 5.99 0.98
N VAL A 269 27.18 4.67 1.06
CA VAL A 269 27.68 3.88 2.19
C VAL A 269 29.22 3.82 2.18
N ALA A 270 29.84 3.68 1.01
CA ALA A 270 31.30 3.65 0.89
C ALA A 270 31.95 4.97 1.34
N ILE A 271 31.31 6.12 1.09
CA ILE A 271 31.76 7.44 1.56
C ILE A 271 31.77 7.50 3.10
N GLU A 272 30.72 7.00 3.76
CA GLU A 272 30.66 6.92 5.23
C GLU A 272 31.72 5.96 5.81
N LEU A 273 32.12 4.92 5.06
CA LEU A 273 33.20 4.01 5.44
C LEU A 273 34.61 4.58 5.19
N ALA A 274 34.75 5.52 4.26
CA ALA A 274 36.04 6.08 3.88
C ALA A 274 36.62 6.98 4.99
N TYR A 275 35.78 7.82 5.61
CA TYR A 275 36.22 8.79 6.60
C TYR A 275 35.29 8.87 7.80
N ILE A 276 35.86 8.76 9.01
CA ILE A 276 35.14 8.88 10.27
C ILE A 276 35.40 10.27 10.86
N ASN A 277 34.36 11.11 10.92
CA ASN A 277 34.48 12.47 11.42
C ASN A 277 34.21 12.56 12.92
N THR A 278 35.25 12.39 13.75
CA THR A 278 35.16 12.53 15.21
C THR A 278 34.91 13.97 15.68
N LYS A 279 34.92 14.96 14.78
CA LYS A 279 34.59 16.36 15.07
C LYS A 279 33.13 16.73 14.73
N HIS A 280 32.29 15.75 14.39
CA HIS A 280 30.88 16.01 14.11
C HIS A 280 30.20 16.65 15.33
N PRO A 281 29.41 17.74 15.18
CA PRO A 281 28.77 18.45 16.31
C PRO A 281 28.01 17.50 17.25
N ASP A 282 27.11 16.68 16.70
CA ASP A 282 26.32 15.72 17.47
C ASP A 282 27.16 14.61 18.13
N PHE A 283 28.38 14.35 17.64
CA PHE A 283 29.30 13.36 18.21
C PHE A 283 30.15 13.96 19.34
N ALA A 284 30.57 15.22 19.19
CA ALA A 284 31.32 15.95 20.20
C ALA A 284 30.49 16.16 21.47
N ASP A 285 29.21 16.48 21.32
CA ASP A 285 28.27 16.63 22.44
C ASP A 285 28.07 15.30 23.18
N ALA A 286 27.94 14.19 22.45
CA ALA A 286 27.86 12.86 23.03
C ALA A 286 29.16 12.49 23.79
N CYS A 287 30.34 12.82 23.26
CA CYS A 287 31.61 12.63 23.95
C CYS A 287 31.74 13.50 25.22
N GLY A 288 31.28 14.75 25.18
CA GLY A 288 31.25 15.65 26.33
C GLY A 288 30.37 15.13 27.47
N LEU A 289 29.18 14.62 27.15
CA LEU A 289 28.28 13.98 28.11
C LEU A 289 28.86 12.68 28.70
N ILE A 290 29.60 11.90 27.90
CA ILE A 290 30.30 10.70 28.38
C ILE A 290 31.37 11.06 29.42
N ASN A 291 32.16 12.10 29.15
CA ASN A 291 33.19 12.56 30.09
C ASN A 291 32.58 13.08 31.40
N ASN A 292 31.47 13.83 31.33
CA ASN A 292 30.78 14.34 32.52
C ASN A 292 30.18 13.21 33.38
N ASN A 293 29.54 12.21 32.76
CA ASN A 293 28.97 11.06 33.47
C ASN A 293 30.04 10.16 34.10
N ILE A 294 31.19 9.99 33.46
CA ILE A 294 32.32 9.22 34.02
C ILE A 294 32.91 9.95 35.23
N GLU A 295 33.06 11.27 35.16
CA GLU A 295 33.55 12.09 36.26
C GLU A 295 32.56 12.17 37.43
N GLU A 296 31.25 12.20 37.16
CA GLU A 296 30.21 12.14 38.19
C GLU A 296 30.13 10.75 38.87
N GLN A 297 30.28 9.66 38.10
CA GLN A 297 30.42 8.32 38.67
C GLN A 297 31.71 8.16 39.51
N ARG A 298 32.80 8.80 39.10
CA ARG A 298 34.04 8.89 39.89
C ARG A 298 33.80 9.65 41.20
N ARG A 299 33.13 10.80 41.14
CA ARG A 299 32.78 11.62 42.31
C ARG A 299 31.90 10.85 43.30
N ASN A 300 30.91 10.12 42.79
CA ASN A 300 30.01 9.30 43.62
C ASN A 300 30.69 8.06 44.23
N ARG A 301 31.73 7.50 43.59
CA ARG A 301 32.56 6.43 44.18
C ARG A 301 33.47 6.97 45.28
N LEU A 302 34.13 8.11 45.03
CA LEU A 302 34.98 8.78 46.02
C LEU A 302 34.19 9.28 47.24
N ALA A 303 32.95 9.76 47.04
CA ALA A 303 32.06 10.15 48.12
C ALA A 303 31.60 8.98 49.01
N ARG A 304 31.72 7.73 48.53
CA ARG A 304 31.30 6.52 49.25
C ARG A 304 32.45 5.84 50.02
N GLU A 305 33.70 6.27 49.82
CA GLU A 305 34.91 5.70 50.44
C GLU A 305 35.52 6.52 51.59
N LEU A 306 34.87 7.60 52.05
CA LEU A 306 35.31 8.30 53.27
C LEU A 306 34.79 7.60 54.55
N PRO A 307 35.65 7.23 55.52
CA PRO A 307 35.21 6.68 56.79
C PRO A 307 34.71 7.79 57.74
N SER A 308 33.50 7.61 58.27
CA SER A 308 32.94 8.48 59.31
C SER A 308 33.66 8.27 60.65
N ALA A 309 34.31 9.31 61.16
CA ALA A 309 34.85 9.32 62.52
C ALA A 309 34.32 10.53 63.33
N VAL A 310 33.31 10.20 64.15
CA VAL A 310 33.04 10.67 65.53
C VAL A 310 32.38 12.05 65.76
N SER A 311 31.28 12.00 66.51
CA SER A 311 30.51 13.08 67.14
C SER A 311 31.05 13.47 68.53
N ARG A 312 30.77 14.72 69.00
CA ARG A 312 30.02 15.05 70.25
C ARG A 312 30.51 16.30 71.05
N ASP A 313 29.63 17.31 71.07
CA ASP A 313 29.15 18.21 72.16
C ASP A 313 30.02 19.22 72.99
N LYS A 314 29.51 20.48 72.94
CA LYS A 314 29.07 21.40 74.05
C LYS A 314 29.98 22.49 74.70
N SER A 315 29.50 23.74 74.51
CA SER A 315 29.32 24.87 75.47
C SER A 315 30.41 25.95 75.62
N SER A 316 30.12 27.21 75.20
CA SER A 316 29.66 28.31 76.09
C SER A 316 29.90 29.75 75.56
N LYS A 317 28.83 30.58 75.69
CA LYS A 317 28.70 32.04 75.94
C LYS A 317 29.29 33.14 75.01
N VAL A 318 28.40 34.11 74.75
CA VAL A 318 28.50 35.46 74.10
C VAL A 318 29.08 36.52 75.08
N PRO A 319 29.46 37.77 74.67
CA PRO A 319 28.50 38.83 74.26
C PRO A 319 28.94 39.83 73.14
N SER A 320 27.92 40.37 72.44
CA SER A 320 27.72 41.70 71.83
C SER A 320 28.90 42.64 71.47
N ALA A 321 28.87 43.23 70.26
CA ALA A 321 28.32 44.58 69.99
C ALA A 321 28.67 45.17 68.59
N LEU A 322 27.79 46.09 68.13
CA LEU A 322 27.95 47.17 67.14
C LEU A 322 27.71 46.91 65.63
N ALA A 323 26.58 47.45 65.16
CA ALA A 323 26.36 48.03 63.82
C ALA A 323 26.99 49.46 63.76
N PRO A 324 27.10 50.20 62.63
CA PRO A 324 25.98 50.51 61.72
C PRO A 324 26.27 50.78 60.22
N ALA A 325 25.15 50.94 59.48
CA ALA A 325 24.87 51.95 58.44
C ALA A 325 25.37 51.84 56.97
N SER A 326 24.37 51.63 56.09
CA SER A 326 23.98 52.48 54.94
C SER A 326 24.77 52.45 53.61
N GLN A 327 24.13 51.99 52.53
CA GLN A 327 23.61 52.85 51.44
C GLN A 327 22.93 52.04 50.30
N GLU A 328 21.71 52.45 49.97
CA GLU A 328 20.97 52.24 48.72
C GLU A 328 21.51 53.18 47.60
N PRO A 329 21.15 53.09 46.29
CA PRO A 329 19.78 52.87 45.79
C PRO A 329 19.60 52.01 44.51
N SER A 330 18.32 51.80 44.20
CA SER A 330 17.66 51.11 43.09
C SER A 330 17.79 51.81 41.72
N PRO A 331 17.27 51.22 40.61
CA PRO A 331 15.86 51.46 40.25
C PRO A 331 15.09 50.26 39.67
N ALA A 332 13.78 50.48 39.54
CA ALA A 332 12.68 49.55 39.26
C ALA A 332 12.42 49.24 37.77
N ALA A 333 11.70 48.14 37.49
CA ALA A 333 10.55 48.10 36.56
C ALA A 333 9.73 46.80 36.68
N SER A 334 8.43 47.02 36.89
CA SER A 334 7.21 46.19 36.84
C SER A 334 7.08 45.04 35.82
N ALA A 335 6.35 43.97 36.18
CA ALA A 335 5.00 43.66 35.65
C ALA A 335 4.40 42.33 36.20
N GLU A 336 3.23 42.49 36.84
CA GLU A 336 1.98 41.70 36.83
C GLU A 336 1.87 40.17 37.03
N ALA A 337 0.84 39.87 37.84
CA ALA A 337 -0.22 38.87 37.66
C ALA A 337 -0.26 37.65 38.60
N ASP A 338 -1.30 37.67 39.43
CA ASP A 338 -1.82 36.73 40.41
C ASP A 338 -2.11 35.30 39.91
N GLY A 339 -1.98 34.37 40.87
CA GLY A 339 -3.06 33.42 41.15
C GLY A 339 -2.82 31.96 40.79
N LYS A 340 -2.49 31.12 41.78
CA LYS A 340 -3.16 29.81 41.90
C LYS A 340 -3.05 29.16 43.28
N LEU A 341 -4.21 28.63 43.66
CA LEU A 341 -4.60 27.92 44.87
C LEU A 341 -3.62 26.83 45.33
N ILE A 342 -3.47 26.81 46.66
CA ILE A 342 -3.11 25.66 47.48
C ILE A 342 -4.29 24.68 47.48
N GLN A 343 -4.04 23.40 47.20
CA GLN A 343 -4.85 22.32 47.77
C GLN A 343 -4.03 21.07 48.04
N ASP A 344 -3.96 20.73 49.33
CA ASP A 344 -3.57 19.46 49.89
C ASP A 344 -4.31 18.27 49.27
N SER A 345 -3.59 17.15 49.07
CA SER A 345 -4.17 15.84 49.36
C SER A 345 -3.10 14.78 49.61
N ARG A 346 -3.10 14.40 50.88
CA ARG A 346 -2.45 13.31 51.58
C ARG A 346 -2.86 11.96 50.98
N ARG A 347 -1.87 11.12 50.65
CA ARG A 347 -2.05 9.68 50.34
C ARG A 347 -2.40 8.94 51.63
N GLU A 348 -3.55 8.28 51.65
CA GLU A 348 -3.83 7.16 52.54
C GLU A 348 -4.31 5.95 51.74
N THR A 349 -3.73 4.82 52.12
CA THR A 349 -3.98 3.45 51.71
C THR A 349 -5.43 3.01 51.94
N LYS A 350 -5.98 2.20 51.04
CA LYS A 350 -6.81 1.04 51.42
C LYS A 350 -7.03 0.06 50.26
N ASN A 351 -6.83 -1.21 50.60
CA ASN A 351 -7.26 -2.41 49.90
C ASN A 351 -8.77 -2.44 49.70
N VAL A 352 -9.23 -2.93 48.55
CA VAL A 352 -10.46 -3.72 48.42
C VAL A 352 -10.20 -4.84 47.42
N ALA A 353 -10.49 -6.06 47.87
CA ALA A 353 -10.49 -7.30 47.11
C ALA A 353 -11.79 -7.45 46.30
N SER A 354 -11.71 -8.17 45.18
CA SER A 354 -12.84 -8.89 44.60
C SER A 354 -12.36 -10.26 44.12
N GLY A 355 -12.99 -11.32 44.64
CA GLY A 355 -12.92 -12.68 44.08
C GLY A 355 -13.72 -12.78 42.77
N GLY A 356 -13.74 -13.90 42.05
CA GLY A 356 -13.09 -15.20 42.22
C GLY A 356 -13.48 -16.14 41.06
N GLY A 357 -12.94 -17.36 41.03
CA GLY A 357 -13.57 -18.54 40.40
C GLY A 357 -12.75 -19.27 39.31
N GLY A 358 -12.43 -20.55 39.57
CA GLY A 358 -11.87 -21.55 38.62
C GLY A 358 -10.70 -22.38 39.20
N VAL A 359 -10.88 -23.29 40.17
CA VAL A 359 -11.13 -24.77 40.04
C VAL A 359 -10.32 -25.44 38.91
N GLY A 360 -9.47 -26.47 39.10
CA GLY A 360 -9.08 -27.25 40.27
C GLY A 360 -8.00 -28.31 39.95
N ASP A 361 -7.60 -29.00 41.03
CA ASP A 361 -6.88 -30.27 41.22
C ASP A 361 -5.34 -30.40 41.12
N GLY A 362 -4.74 -30.50 42.33
CA GLY A 362 -3.60 -31.38 42.63
C GLY A 362 -4.08 -32.84 42.81
N VAL A 363 -3.32 -33.82 43.28
CA VAL A 363 -2.27 -33.86 44.30
C VAL A 363 -1.47 -35.18 44.16
N GLN A 364 -0.19 -35.08 44.51
CA GLN A 364 0.83 -36.05 44.99
C GLN A 364 0.59 -37.58 45.04
N GLU A 365 1.64 -38.30 44.60
CA GLU A 365 2.44 -39.40 45.23
C GLU A 365 1.94 -40.06 46.55
N PRO A 366 2.38 -41.30 46.96
CA PRO A 366 3.69 -41.93 46.70
C PRO A 366 3.72 -43.50 46.61
N THR A 367 4.94 -44.05 46.51
CA THR A 367 5.45 -45.36 47.01
C THR A 367 5.59 -46.60 46.10
N THR A 368 6.83 -47.14 46.17
CA THR A 368 7.26 -48.57 46.12
C THR A 368 7.18 -49.40 44.85
N GLY A 369 8.33 -50.01 44.45
CA GLY A 369 8.33 -51.24 43.63
C GLY A 369 9.56 -51.44 42.72
N ASN A 370 10.59 -52.08 43.27
CA ASN A 370 11.90 -52.40 42.69
C ASN A 370 11.89 -53.73 41.88
N TRP A 371 12.71 -53.90 40.83
CA TRP A 371 13.40 -55.13 40.30
C TRP A 371 14.15 -54.71 38.99
N ARG A 372 15.40 -55.04 38.64
CA ARG A 372 16.41 -56.01 39.13
C ARG A 372 17.77 -55.74 38.42
N GLY A 373 18.88 -55.90 39.16
CA GLY A 373 20.19 -56.41 38.70
C GLY A 373 21.15 -55.44 37.98
N MET A 374 22.46 -55.38 38.24
CA MET A 374 23.32 -56.25 39.04
C MET A 374 24.71 -55.60 39.26
N LEU A 375 25.24 -55.77 40.49
CA LEU A 375 26.64 -55.74 40.96
C LEU A 375 27.39 -54.40 41.22
N LYS A 376 27.18 -53.94 42.47
CA LYS A 376 28.18 -53.54 43.51
C LYS A 376 29.42 -54.48 43.56
N THR A 377 30.58 -54.18 44.14
CA THR A 377 30.99 -53.58 45.45
C THR A 377 32.53 -53.55 45.48
N SER A 378 33.29 -52.85 46.32
CA SER A 378 33.15 -52.38 47.73
C SER A 378 34.22 -51.29 48.00
N LYS A 379 33.95 -50.16 48.67
CA LYS A 379 33.81 -49.93 50.16
C LYS A 379 35.15 -50.19 50.88
N ALA A 380 35.71 -49.36 51.77
CA ALA A 380 35.23 -48.49 52.86
C ALA A 380 36.40 -47.51 53.24
N GLU A 381 36.37 -46.51 54.12
CA GLU A 381 35.49 -46.05 55.20
C GLU A 381 35.93 -44.63 55.65
N GLU A 382 35.05 -43.90 56.35
CA GLU A 382 35.19 -42.53 56.87
C GLU A 382 36.23 -42.38 58.02
N LEU A 383 36.71 -41.15 58.28
CA LEU A 383 36.47 -40.41 59.54
C LEU A 383 37.22 -39.05 59.61
N LEU A 384 36.44 -38.06 60.09
CA LEU A 384 36.66 -36.72 60.68
C LEU A 384 38.08 -36.27 61.11
N ALA A 385 38.41 -34.98 60.87
CA ALA A 385 38.66 -33.94 61.90
C ALA A 385 39.52 -32.75 61.40
N GLU A 386 39.13 -31.54 61.82
CA GLU A 386 39.78 -30.24 61.61
C GLU A 386 41.10 -30.03 62.38
N GLU A 387 41.77 -28.92 62.04
CA GLU A 387 42.85 -28.19 62.75
C GLU A 387 44.32 -28.66 62.59
N LYS A 388 45.12 -27.89 61.82
CA LYS A 388 46.03 -26.86 62.36
C LYS A 388 46.93 -26.23 61.30
N SER A 389 47.11 -24.92 61.43
CA SER A 389 48.08 -24.08 60.75
C SER A 389 49.48 -24.23 61.38
N LYS A 390 50.53 -24.33 60.53
CA LYS A 390 51.78 -23.53 60.59
C LYS A 390 52.79 -23.95 59.49
N PRO A 391 53.71 -23.03 59.11
CA PRO A 391 54.45 -23.07 57.84
C PRO A 391 55.78 -23.81 57.94
N ILE A 392 56.29 -24.32 56.81
CA ILE A 392 57.64 -24.89 56.68
C ILE A 392 58.43 -24.07 55.64
N PRO A 393 59.74 -23.86 55.83
CA PRO A 393 60.52 -22.80 55.20
C PRO A 393 60.99 -23.12 53.79
N ILE A 394 61.23 -22.04 53.05
CA ILE A 394 61.92 -21.97 51.76
C ILE A 394 63.39 -22.38 51.95
N MET A 395 63.86 -23.33 51.14
CA MET A 395 65.26 -23.41 50.73
C MET A 395 65.37 -23.57 49.21
N PRO A 396 66.38 -22.96 48.56
CA PRO A 396 66.42 -22.82 47.12
C PRO A 396 67.15 -24.02 46.47
N ALA A 397 66.53 -24.64 45.46
CA ALA A 397 67.20 -25.55 44.56
C ALA A 397 67.10 -25.02 43.13
N SER A 398 68.27 -24.82 42.51
CA SER A 398 68.47 -24.38 41.13
C SER A 398 68.05 -25.45 40.11
N PRO A 399 67.82 -25.08 38.83
CA PRO A 399 66.82 -25.72 37.97
C PRO A 399 67.36 -26.95 37.24
N GLN A 400 66.59 -28.04 37.27
CA GLN A 400 66.84 -29.19 36.40
C GLN A 400 66.12 -29.01 35.05
N LYS A 401 66.95 -29.03 34.00
CA LYS A 401 66.69 -29.31 32.59
C LYS A 401 65.22 -29.49 32.15
N GLY A 402 64.76 -28.51 31.39
CA GLY A 402 64.20 -28.75 30.06
C GLY A 402 62.91 -29.56 29.99
N HIS A 403 61.81 -29.02 30.51
CA HIS A 403 60.52 -29.20 29.83
C HIS A 403 60.28 -27.94 29.00
N ALA A 404 60.38 -28.07 27.68
CA ALA A 404 59.90 -27.03 26.77
C ALA A 404 58.39 -26.92 26.99
N VAL A 405 57.96 -25.89 27.72
CA VAL A 405 56.55 -25.52 27.79
C VAL A 405 56.21 -25.01 26.40
N ASN A 406 55.55 -25.84 25.60
CA ASN A 406 54.98 -25.44 24.31
C ASN A 406 53.89 -24.39 24.58
N LEU A 407 54.29 -23.13 24.62
CA LEU A 407 53.46 -21.96 24.92
C LEU A 407 52.68 -21.47 23.68
N LEU A 408 52.52 -22.32 22.67
CA LEU A 408 51.94 -21.94 21.37
C LEU A 408 50.53 -22.47 21.14
N ASP A 409 50.04 -23.39 21.99
CA ASP A 409 48.76 -24.10 21.75
C ASP A 409 47.90 -24.26 23.02
N VAL A 410 47.92 -23.23 23.88
CA VAL A 410 46.86 -23.08 24.87
C VAL A 410 45.82 -22.14 24.27
N PRO A 411 44.60 -22.60 23.92
CA PRO A 411 43.49 -21.69 23.71
C PRO A 411 43.36 -20.87 24.98
N VAL A 412 43.71 -19.58 24.92
CA VAL A 412 43.60 -18.70 26.09
C VAL A 412 42.16 -18.83 26.57
N PRO A 413 41.91 -19.33 27.80
CA PRO A 413 40.55 -19.47 28.27
C PRO A 413 39.92 -18.08 28.27
N VAL A 414 38.88 -17.90 27.44
CA VAL A 414 38.07 -16.68 27.35
C VAL A 414 37.37 -16.36 28.68
N ALA A 415 37.42 -17.28 29.65
CA ALA A 415 36.93 -17.12 31.02
C ALA A 415 37.90 -16.39 31.97
N ARG A 416 38.73 -15.46 31.48
CA ARG A 416 39.35 -14.46 32.38
C ARG A 416 38.31 -13.38 32.67
N LYS A 417 37.95 -13.19 33.95
CA LYS A 417 37.19 -12.01 34.38
C LYS A 417 37.90 -10.77 33.85
N LEU A 418 37.20 -9.95 33.07
CA LEU A 418 37.73 -8.70 32.51
C LEU A 418 38.32 -7.85 33.63
N SER A 419 39.49 -7.26 33.40
CA SER A 419 40.00 -6.30 34.37
C SER A 419 39.09 -5.07 34.41
N ALA A 420 38.98 -4.42 35.56
CA ALA A 420 38.16 -3.21 35.72
C ALA A 420 38.61 -2.04 34.81
N ARG A 421 39.81 -2.12 34.23
CA ARG A 421 40.30 -1.20 33.20
C ARG A 421 39.75 -1.58 31.83
N GLU A 422 39.96 -2.82 31.40
CA GLU A 422 39.47 -3.35 30.12
C GLU A 422 37.96 -3.24 29.98
N GLN A 423 37.22 -3.46 31.07
CA GLN A 423 35.76 -3.32 31.07
C GLN A 423 35.33 -1.87 30.82
N ARG A 424 36.00 -0.89 31.44
CA ARG A 424 35.76 0.54 31.17
C ARG A 424 36.13 0.92 29.75
N ASP A 425 37.24 0.39 29.24
CA ASP A 425 37.72 0.66 27.88
C ASP A 425 36.72 0.14 26.83
N CYS A 426 36.16 -1.06 27.03
CA CYS A 426 35.09 -1.58 26.18
C CYS A 426 33.81 -0.73 26.28
N GLU A 427 33.38 -0.35 27.48
CA GLU A 427 32.18 0.50 27.67
C GLU A 427 32.31 1.86 26.95
N VAL A 428 33.50 2.45 26.95
CA VAL A 428 33.78 3.69 26.21
C VAL A 428 33.61 3.46 24.72
N ILE A 429 34.24 2.42 24.16
CA ILE A 429 34.12 2.09 22.73
C ILE A 429 32.67 1.79 22.35
N GLU A 430 31.94 1.00 23.14
CA GLU A 430 30.52 0.69 22.87
C GLU A 430 29.68 1.98 22.74
N ARG A 431 29.90 2.95 23.64
CA ARG A 431 29.19 4.24 23.58
C ARG A 431 29.59 5.07 22.37
N LEU A 432 30.88 5.11 22.02
CA LEU A 432 31.37 5.82 20.83
C LEU A 432 30.81 5.21 19.54
N ILE A 433 30.84 3.88 19.41
CA ILE A 433 30.25 3.15 18.27
C ILE A 433 28.77 3.50 18.16
N LYS A 434 28.03 3.39 19.27
CA LYS A 434 26.60 3.67 19.28
C LYS A 434 26.30 5.12 18.85
N SER A 435 27.01 6.10 19.41
CA SER A 435 26.79 7.51 19.07
C SER A 435 27.09 7.79 17.60
N TYR A 436 28.25 7.36 17.09
CA TYR A 436 28.63 7.64 15.71
C TYR A 436 27.72 6.89 14.70
N PHE A 437 27.42 5.61 14.97
CA PHE A 437 26.56 4.82 14.11
C PHE A 437 25.15 5.42 13.97
N LEU A 438 24.58 5.96 15.06
CA LEU A 438 23.25 6.58 15.01
C LEU A 438 23.23 7.85 14.15
N ILE A 439 24.32 8.62 14.14
CA ILE A 439 24.48 9.79 13.25
C ILE A 439 24.52 9.34 11.80
N VAL A 440 25.38 8.36 11.47
CA VAL A 440 25.48 7.82 10.11
C VAL A 440 24.15 7.22 9.64
N ARG A 441 23.46 6.47 10.51
CA ARG A 441 22.14 5.91 10.22
C ARG A 441 21.13 7.00 9.85
N LYS A 442 21.11 8.10 10.60
CA LYS A 442 20.23 9.26 10.32
C LYS A 442 20.58 9.92 8.99
N ASN A 443 21.87 10.06 8.68
CA ASN A 443 22.33 10.60 7.40
C ASN A 443 21.91 9.71 6.22
N ILE A 444 22.05 8.38 6.35
CA ILE A 444 21.65 7.41 5.32
C ILE A 444 20.13 7.41 5.13
N GLN A 445 19.36 7.50 6.23
CA GLN A 445 17.90 7.54 6.19
C GLN A 445 17.36 8.71 5.35
N ASP A 446 18.09 9.83 5.29
CA ASP A 446 17.75 11.00 4.47
C ASP A 446 18.42 10.97 3.08
N SER A 447 19.67 10.49 2.97
CA SER A 447 20.43 10.52 1.73
C SER A 447 19.95 9.49 0.69
N VAL A 448 19.56 8.28 1.12
CA VAL A 448 19.12 7.21 0.21
C VAL A 448 17.81 7.58 -0.51
N PRO A 449 16.74 8.04 0.16
CA PRO A 449 15.54 8.50 -0.52
C PRO A 449 15.82 9.61 -1.54
N LYS A 450 16.70 10.56 -1.22
CA LYS A 450 17.10 11.63 -2.14
C LYS A 450 17.81 11.10 -3.38
N ALA A 451 18.72 10.13 -3.21
CA ALA A 451 19.41 9.49 -4.32
C ALA A 451 18.41 8.73 -5.22
N VAL A 452 17.50 7.96 -4.64
CA VAL A 452 16.46 7.24 -5.41
C VAL A 452 15.55 8.21 -6.17
N MET A 453 15.09 9.28 -5.51
CA MET A 453 14.27 10.30 -6.16
C MET A 453 15.00 10.96 -7.32
N HIS A 454 16.29 11.29 -7.18
CA HIS A 454 17.07 11.94 -8.23
C HIS A 454 17.43 11.01 -9.39
N PHE A 455 18.03 9.85 -9.11
CA PHE A 455 18.62 8.98 -10.15
C PHE A 455 17.61 8.05 -10.83
N LEU A 456 16.50 7.72 -10.15
CA LEU A 456 15.45 6.85 -10.66
C LEU A 456 14.17 7.62 -10.96
N VAL A 457 13.48 8.14 -9.94
CA VAL A 457 12.10 8.65 -10.10
C VAL A 457 12.05 9.89 -11.00
N ASN A 458 12.79 10.94 -10.66
CA ASN A 458 12.79 12.20 -11.41
C ASN A 458 13.43 12.02 -12.79
N HIS A 459 14.51 11.25 -12.88
CA HIS A 459 15.13 10.96 -14.17
C HIS A 459 14.17 10.26 -15.13
N VAL A 460 13.43 9.24 -14.66
CA VAL A 460 12.43 8.54 -15.47
C VAL A 460 11.32 9.52 -15.84
N LYS A 461 10.79 10.29 -14.90
CA LYS A 461 9.74 11.29 -15.14
C LYS A 461 10.11 12.27 -16.26
N ASP A 462 11.31 12.83 -16.23
CA ASP A 462 11.77 13.84 -17.19
C ASP A 462 12.13 13.22 -18.56
N THR A 463 12.63 11.99 -18.56
CA THR A 463 13.12 11.32 -19.78
C THR A 463 12.03 10.50 -20.48
N LEU A 464 10.98 10.07 -19.76
CA LEU A 464 9.96 9.12 -20.22
C LEU A 464 9.37 9.50 -21.57
N GLN A 465 8.91 10.75 -21.71
CA GLN A 465 8.28 11.20 -22.94
C GLN A 465 9.26 11.19 -24.12
N SER A 466 10.49 11.64 -23.91
CA SER A 466 11.52 11.65 -24.95
C SER A 466 11.94 10.24 -25.38
N GLU A 467 12.04 9.30 -24.44
CA GLU A 467 12.38 7.90 -24.73
C GLU A 467 11.24 7.18 -25.45
N LEU A 468 9.99 7.37 -25.00
CA LEU A 468 8.81 6.81 -25.67
C LEU A 468 8.68 7.32 -27.11
N VAL A 469 8.82 8.63 -27.32
CA VAL A 469 8.79 9.19 -28.67
C VAL A 469 9.97 8.68 -29.50
N GLY A 470 11.20 8.68 -28.97
CA GLY A 470 12.38 8.21 -29.70
C GLY A 470 12.31 6.73 -30.13
N GLN A 471 11.70 5.87 -29.32
CA GLN A 471 11.58 4.45 -29.64
C GLN A 471 10.37 4.13 -30.53
N LEU A 472 9.21 4.73 -30.25
CA LEU A 472 7.93 4.35 -30.85
C LEU A 472 7.55 5.21 -32.06
N TYR A 473 8.03 6.45 -32.15
CA TYR A 473 7.70 7.36 -33.26
C TYR A 473 8.61 7.09 -34.47
N LYS A 474 8.42 5.94 -35.12
CA LYS A 474 9.12 5.55 -36.36
C LYS A 474 8.10 5.23 -37.44
N SER A 475 8.29 5.75 -38.66
CA SER A 475 7.29 5.57 -39.74
C SER A 475 7.02 4.11 -40.07
N SER A 476 8.02 3.24 -39.91
CA SER A 476 7.90 1.79 -40.13
C SER A 476 7.05 1.07 -39.07
N LEU A 477 6.95 1.64 -37.86
CA LEU A 477 6.24 1.05 -36.74
C LEU A 477 4.81 1.59 -36.60
N LEU A 478 4.48 2.72 -37.25
CA LEU A 478 3.16 3.35 -37.13
C LEU A 478 2.03 2.39 -37.51
N ASP A 479 2.19 1.66 -38.61
CA ASP A 479 1.16 0.75 -39.11
C ASP A 479 1.00 -0.50 -38.23
N ASP A 480 2.11 -0.99 -37.66
CA ASP A 480 2.10 -2.18 -36.82
C ASP A 480 1.59 -1.87 -35.40
N LEU A 481 2.10 -0.80 -34.78
CA LEU A 481 1.74 -0.40 -33.43
C LEU A 481 0.27 0.05 -33.32
N LEU A 482 -0.25 0.76 -34.32
CA LEU A 482 -1.64 1.22 -34.35
C LEU A 482 -2.59 0.19 -34.99
N THR A 483 -2.25 -1.09 -34.92
CA THR A 483 -3.19 -2.16 -35.27
C THR A 483 -4.27 -2.24 -34.21
N GLU A 484 -5.53 -2.10 -34.63
CA GLU A 484 -6.68 -2.24 -33.72
C GLU A 484 -6.83 -3.69 -33.27
N SER A 485 -7.29 -3.88 -32.02
CA SER A 485 -7.78 -5.18 -31.56
C SER A 485 -8.98 -5.62 -32.41
N GLU A 486 -8.98 -6.88 -32.85
CA GLU A 486 -10.05 -7.43 -33.71
C GLU A 486 -11.41 -7.42 -32.99
N ASP A 487 -11.43 -7.68 -31.69
CA ASP A 487 -12.64 -7.60 -30.85
C ASP A 487 -13.19 -6.17 -30.78
N MET A 488 -12.30 -5.17 -30.63
CA MET A 488 -12.69 -3.76 -30.57
C MET A 488 -13.16 -3.24 -31.93
N ALA A 489 -12.47 -3.64 -33.01
CA ALA A 489 -12.86 -3.33 -34.37
C ALA A 489 -14.23 -3.93 -34.71
N GLN A 490 -14.49 -5.17 -34.30
CA GLN A 490 -15.77 -5.83 -34.49
C GLN A 490 -16.89 -5.17 -33.69
N ARG A 491 -16.69 -4.92 -32.38
CA ARG A 491 -17.67 -4.20 -31.55
C ARG A 491 -17.99 -2.80 -32.07
N ARG A 492 -16.98 -2.08 -32.56
CA ARG A 492 -17.15 -0.76 -33.17
C ARG A 492 -17.95 -0.86 -34.47
N LYS A 493 -17.66 -1.85 -35.31
CA LYS A 493 -18.40 -2.12 -36.55
C LYS A 493 -19.86 -2.44 -36.25
N GLU A 494 -20.14 -3.33 -35.31
CA GLU A 494 -21.50 -3.68 -34.89
C GLU A 494 -22.27 -2.47 -34.34
N ALA A 495 -21.62 -1.64 -33.50
CA ALA A 495 -22.21 -0.40 -33.00
C ALA A 495 -22.48 0.61 -34.12
N ALA A 496 -21.57 0.74 -35.08
CA ALA A 496 -21.74 1.62 -36.24
C ALA A 496 -22.86 1.14 -37.17
N ASP A 497 -22.97 -0.16 -37.42
CA ASP A 497 -24.00 -0.75 -38.26
C ASP A 497 -25.38 -0.62 -37.59
N MET A 498 -25.46 -0.83 -36.27
CA MET A 498 -26.68 -0.57 -35.49
C MET A 498 -27.08 0.90 -35.50
N LEU A 499 -26.11 1.82 -35.38
CA LEU A 499 -26.39 3.25 -35.45
C LEU A 499 -26.92 3.65 -36.84
N LYS A 500 -26.32 3.14 -37.93
CA LYS A 500 -26.82 3.35 -39.30
C LYS A 500 -28.23 2.81 -39.48
N ALA A 501 -28.53 1.61 -38.94
CA ALA A 501 -29.86 1.02 -38.99
C ALA A 501 -30.89 1.87 -38.23
N LEU A 502 -30.53 2.41 -37.06
CA LEU A 502 -31.40 3.28 -36.26
C LEU A 502 -31.61 4.65 -36.92
N GLN A 503 -30.58 5.22 -37.55
CA GLN A 503 -30.70 6.45 -38.37
C GLN A 503 -31.64 6.21 -39.56
N GLY A 504 -31.49 5.08 -40.26
CA GLY A 504 -32.41 4.67 -41.32
C GLY A 504 -33.85 4.49 -40.81
N ALA A 505 -34.04 3.85 -39.65
CA ALA A 505 -35.36 3.70 -39.03
C ALA A 505 -35.99 5.05 -38.65
N SER A 506 -35.18 6.00 -38.17
CA SER A 506 -35.64 7.36 -37.87
C SER A 506 -36.13 8.09 -39.13
N GLN A 507 -35.42 7.93 -40.25
CA GLN A 507 -35.82 8.48 -41.55
C GLN A 507 -37.12 7.85 -42.06
N ILE A 508 -37.25 6.52 -41.97
CA ILE A 508 -38.48 5.80 -42.36
C ILE A 508 -39.67 6.29 -41.51
N ILE A 509 -39.49 6.50 -40.21
CA ILE A 509 -40.56 7.04 -39.34
C ILE A 509 -40.94 8.48 -39.74
N ALA A 510 -39.98 9.29 -40.20
CA ALA A 510 -40.26 10.62 -40.71
C ALA A 510 -41.12 10.57 -41.98
N GLU A 511 -40.81 9.68 -42.92
CA GLU A 511 -41.58 9.45 -44.16
C GLU A 511 -43.01 8.95 -43.85
N ILE A 512 -43.16 8.02 -42.89
CA ILE A 512 -44.47 7.52 -42.47
C ILE A 512 -45.36 8.67 -41.98
N ARG A 513 -44.78 9.64 -41.26
CA ARG A 513 -45.52 10.82 -40.76
C ARG A 513 -46.08 11.68 -41.90
N GLU A 514 -45.41 11.73 -43.04
CA GLU A 514 -45.85 12.46 -44.24
C GLU A 514 -46.93 11.70 -45.02
N THR A 515 -46.87 10.36 -45.04
CA THR A 515 -47.88 9.52 -45.71
C THR A 515 -49.24 9.42 -44.99
N HIS A 516 -49.34 9.89 -43.74
CA HIS A 516 -50.58 9.87 -42.95
C HIS A 516 -51.56 11.04 -43.23
N LEU A 517 -51.45 11.70 -44.38
CA LEU A 517 -52.52 12.50 -44.98
C LEU A 517 -53.64 11.58 -45.50
N TRP A 518 -54.47 11.03 -44.59
CA TRP A 518 -55.69 10.28 -44.92
C TRP A 518 -56.87 10.71 -44.06
#